data_AF-A0A6I2G4M2-F1
#
_entry.id   AF-A0A6I2G4M2-F1
#
_cell.length_a   1.000
_cell.length_b   1.000
_cell.length_c   1.000
_cell.angle_alpha   90.00
_cell.angle_beta   90.00
_cell.angle_gamma   90.00
#
_symmetry.space_group_name_H-M   'P 1'
#
loop_
_entity.id
_entity.type
_entity.pdbx_description
1 polymer ?
#
loop_
_entity_poly.entity_id
_entity_poly.type
_entity_poly.pdbx_seq_one_letter_code
_entity_poly.pdbx_strand_id
1 'polypeptide(L)'
;MPTRYEMPLPELDKFEERFDERLAEAAEKFDEARSAVTEPWHQIGGWAHEIQGDNDRGILPGSAAEQRFYSDRDTPDGQLLLVQIDTDGGNGIGFGDMGMLYCFIDPEDLAASDLAAAVAYSESH
;
A
#
# COMPACT_ATOMS: atom_id res chain seq x y z
N MET A 1 39.45 -11.69 15.53
CA MET A 1 38.88 -12.38 14.35
C MET A 1 37.48 -12.83 14.75
N PRO A 2 36.38 -12.20 14.29
CA PRO A 2 35.05 -12.73 14.57
C PRO A 2 34.85 -13.97 13.72
N THR A 3 34.53 -15.10 14.34
CA THR A 3 34.13 -16.33 13.66
C THR A 3 32.81 -16.09 12.95
N ARG A 4 32.79 -16.21 11.62
CA ARG A 4 31.55 -16.30 10.84
C ARG A 4 30.83 -17.56 11.31
N TYR A 5 29.67 -17.39 11.93
CA TYR A 5 28.78 -18.51 12.20
C TYR A 5 28.05 -18.82 10.90
N GLU A 6 28.37 -19.96 10.30
CA GLU A 6 27.63 -20.51 9.16
C GLU A 6 26.54 -21.42 9.72
N MET A 7 25.28 -21.00 9.53
CA MET A 7 24.14 -21.78 9.96
C MET A 7 24.01 -23.00 9.04
N PRO A 8 23.90 -24.24 9.58
CA PRO A 8 23.73 -25.43 8.76
C PRO A 8 22.48 -25.29 7.88
N LEU A 9 22.55 -25.68 6.60
CA LEU A 9 21.42 -25.59 5.66
C LEU A 9 20.08 -26.14 6.21
N PRO A 10 20.02 -27.27 6.93
CA PRO A 10 18.76 -27.77 7.50
C PRO A 10 18.17 -26.90 8.62
N GLU A 11 18.97 -26.01 9.22
CA GLU A 11 18.50 -25.00 10.17
C GLU A 11 18.09 -23.71 9.45
N LEU A 12 18.65 -23.42 8.28
CA LEU A 12 18.21 -22.33 7.40
C LEU A 12 16.77 -22.59 6.90
N ASP A 13 16.49 -23.79 6.40
CA ASP A 13 15.16 -24.14 5.89
C ASP A 13 14.07 -23.98 6.96
N LYS A 14 14.34 -24.45 8.19
CA LYS A 14 13.43 -24.29 9.34
C LYS A 14 13.29 -22.85 9.80
N PHE A 15 14.35 -22.05 9.65
CA PHE A 15 14.32 -20.64 9.97
C PHE A 15 13.46 -19.88 8.96
N GLU A 16 13.59 -20.18 7.67
CA GLU A 16 12.79 -19.61 6.57
C GLU A 16 11.31 -19.98 6.72
N GLU A 17 10.97 -21.26 6.93
CA GLU A 17 9.58 -21.69 7.17
C GLU A 17 8.95 -20.96 8.36
N ARG A 18 9.68 -20.87 9.49
CA ARG A 18 9.19 -20.16 10.69
C ARG A 18 9.13 -18.65 10.48
N PHE A 19 10.02 -18.09 9.67
CA PHE A 19 10.00 -16.67 9.32
C PHE A 19 8.77 -16.35 8.47
N ASP A 20 8.47 -17.20 7.48
CA ASP A 20 7.31 -17.07 6.60
C ASP A 20 5.99 -17.22 7.38
N GLU A 21 5.88 -18.18 8.31
CA GLU A 21 4.71 -18.30 9.19
C GLU A 21 4.49 -17.04 10.04
N ARG A 22 5.55 -16.51 10.64
CA ARG A 22 5.45 -15.29 11.46
C ARG A 22 5.14 -14.07 10.62
N LEU A 23 5.66 -14.00 9.40
CA LEU A 23 5.37 -12.94 8.45
C LEU A 23 3.89 -13.00 8.01
N ALA A 24 3.36 -14.19 7.75
CA ALA A 24 1.96 -14.41 7.41
C ALA A 24 1.02 -14.01 8.57
N GLU A 25 1.33 -14.42 9.81
CA GLU A 25 0.57 -14.02 11.00
C GLU A 25 0.62 -12.50 11.23
N ALA A 26 1.78 -11.87 11.03
CA ALA A 26 1.93 -10.43 11.13
C ALA A 26 1.14 -9.69 10.04
N ALA A 27 1.12 -10.22 8.81
CA ALA A 27 0.34 -9.67 7.71
C ALA A 27 -1.17 -9.76 7.98
N GLU A 28 -1.65 -10.86 8.55
CA GLU A 28 -3.05 -11.03 8.93
C GLU A 28 -3.47 -10.05 10.04
N LYS A 29 -2.67 -9.91 11.09
CA LYS A 29 -2.93 -8.92 12.16
C LYS A 29 -2.88 -7.49 11.66
N PHE A 30 -1.95 -7.19 10.76
CA PHE A 30 -1.87 -5.89 10.13
C PHE A 30 -3.13 -5.59 9.31
N ASP A 31 -3.63 -6.57 8.58
CA ASP A 31 -4.85 -6.39 7.79
C ASP A 31 -6.13 -6.26 8.64
N GLU A 32 -6.25 -7.05 9.70
CA GLU A 32 -7.35 -6.91 10.66
C GLU A 32 -7.33 -5.51 11.30
N ALA A 33 -6.15 -5.04 11.71
CA ALA A 33 -5.97 -3.71 12.26
C ALA A 33 -6.28 -2.61 11.22
N ARG A 34 -5.83 -2.78 9.97
CA ARG A 34 -6.13 -1.86 8.86
C ARG A 34 -7.63 -1.78 8.60
N SER A 35 -8.31 -2.92 8.54
CA SER A 35 -9.75 -3.01 8.26
C SER A 35 -10.62 -2.45 9.39
N ALA A 36 -10.08 -2.37 10.61
CA ALA A 36 -10.77 -1.80 11.77
C ALA A 36 -10.67 -0.27 11.86
N VAL A 37 -9.80 0.38 11.08
CA VAL A 37 -9.70 1.85 11.03
C VAL A 37 -10.81 2.39 10.15
N THR A 38 -11.69 3.21 10.73
CA THR A 38 -12.84 3.81 10.02
C THR A 38 -12.57 5.21 9.48
N GLU A 39 -11.53 5.89 9.96
CA GLU A 39 -11.03 7.22 9.55
C GLU A 39 -9.82 7.58 10.45
N PRO A 40 -8.83 8.36 9.97
CA PRO A 40 -8.65 8.87 8.61
C PRO A 40 -8.00 7.85 7.69
N TRP A 41 -8.38 7.86 6.40
CA TRP A 41 -8.01 6.84 5.41
C TRP A 41 -6.66 7.13 4.74
N HIS A 42 -5.61 7.27 5.56
CA HIS A 42 -4.23 7.37 5.04
C HIS A 42 -3.76 6.01 4.53
N GLN A 43 -3.23 5.94 3.30
CA GLN A 43 -2.70 4.70 2.73
C GLN A 43 -1.55 4.91 1.74
N ILE A 44 -0.76 3.85 1.56
CA ILE A 44 0.28 3.73 0.52
C ILE A 44 -0.14 2.57 -0.39
N GLY A 45 -0.22 2.81 -1.70
CA GLY A 45 -0.75 1.79 -2.61
C GLY A 45 -2.24 1.52 -2.39
N GLY A 46 -2.74 0.49 -3.09
CA GLY A 46 -4.16 0.14 -3.08
C GLY A 46 -4.99 0.97 -4.06
N TRP A 47 -6.31 0.84 -3.94
CA TRP A 47 -7.28 1.65 -4.68
C TRP A 47 -7.44 3.01 -4.02
N ALA A 48 -7.53 4.06 -4.82
CA ALA A 48 -7.87 5.37 -4.31
C ALA A 48 -9.34 5.40 -3.88
N HIS A 49 -9.60 6.05 -2.74
CA HIS A 49 -10.93 6.39 -2.27
C HIS A 49 -11.22 7.83 -2.69
N GLU A 50 -11.55 8.03 -3.97
CA GLU A 50 -11.85 9.35 -4.53
C GLU A 50 -13.15 9.91 -3.97
N ILE A 51 -13.18 11.22 -3.68
CA ILE A 51 -14.39 11.88 -3.14
C ILE A 51 -15.37 12.17 -4.29
N GLN A 52 -14.85 12.63 -5.43
CA GLN A 52 -15.66 13.10 -6.56
C GLN A 52 -15.51 12.24 -7.83
N GLY A 53 -14.54 11.32 -7.88
CA GLY A 53 -14.29 10.42 -9.01
C GLY A 53 -14.96 9.05 -8.90
N ASP A 54 -14.91 8.29 -10.00
CA ASP A 54 -15.54 6.96 -10.11
C ASP A 54 -14.73 5.84 -9.38
N ASN A 55 -13.59 6.18 -8.75
CA ASN A 55 -12.63 5.26 -8.09
C ASN A 55 -11.89 4.34 -9.06
N ASP A 56 -11.53 4.88 -10.23
CA ASP A 56 -10.98 4.10 -11.34
C ASP A 56 -9.46 3.88 -11.26
N ARG A 57 -8.79 4.39 -10.22
CA ARG A 57 -7.33 4.48 -10.13
C ARG A 57 -6.76 3.79 -8.90
N GLY A 58 -5.59 3.19 -9.08
CA GLY A 58 -4.80 2.55 -8.03
C GLY A 58 -4.93 1.04 -7.95
N ILE A 59 -3.89 0.32 -8.39
CA ILE A 59 -3.33 -0.92 -7.81
C ILE A 59 -2.06 -1.28 -8.58
N LEU A 60 -1.04 -1.80 -7.88
CA LEU A 60 0.16 -2.39 -8.48
C LEU A 60 -0.15 -3.85 -8.91
N PRO A 61 -0.23 -4.16 -10.22
CA PRO A 61 -0.66 -5.47 -10.72
C PRO A 61 0.25 -6.61 -10.24
N GLY A 62 -0.36 -7.71 -9.77
CA GLY A 62 0.31 -8.90 -9.26
C GLY A 62 0.83 -8.79 -7.82
N SER A 63 0.55 -7.69 -7.10
CA SER A 63 1.03 -7.53 -5.72
C SER A 63 0.27 -8.43 -4.74
N ALA A 64 0.94 -8.84 -3.66
CA ALA A 64 0.31 -9.62 -2.59
C ALA A 64 -0.87 -8.86 -1.93
N ALA A 65 -0.87 -7.53 -1.96
CA ALA A 65 -1.94 -6.68 -1.45
C ALA A 65 -3.18 -6.68 -2.36
N GLU A 66 -3.01 -6.66 -3.70
CA GLU A 66 -4.11 -6.83 -4.66
C GLU A 66 -4.80 -8.18 -4.48
N GLN A 67 -4.02 -9.26 -4.46
CA GLN A 67 -4.54 -10.63 -4.38
C GLN A 67 -5.22 -10.94 -3.04
N ARG A 68 -4.76 -10.32 -1.95
CA ARG A 68 -5.29 -10.59 -0.61
C ARG A 68 -6.55 -9.79 -0.27
N PHE A 69 -6.73 -8.61 -0.84
CA PHE A 69 -7.87 -7.74 -0.51
C PHE A 69 -8.95 -7.66 -1.58
N TYR A 70 -8.60 -7.92 -2.85
CA TYR A 70 -9.50 -7.59 -3.97
C TYR A 70 -9.42 -8.62 -5.11
N SER A 71 -9.24 -9.90 -4.79
CA SER A 71 -9.07 -11.05 -5.72
C SER A 71 -10.11 -11.19 -6.83
N ASP A 72 -11.27 -10.54 -6.67
CA ASP A 72 -12.44 -10.71 -7.54
C ASP A 72 -12.67 -9.54 -8.51
N ARG A 73 -11.78 -8.54 -8.54
CA ARG A 73 -11.84 -7.42 -9.49
C ARG A 73 -10.64 -7.45 -10.45
N ASP A 74 -10.91 -7.23 -11.73
CA ASP A 74 -9.87 -7.09 -12.75
C ASP A 74 -8.89 -5.98 -12.35
N THR A 75 -7.60 -6.18 -12.64
CA THR A 75 -6.54 -5.20 -12.44
C THR A 75 -6.96 -3.85 -13.05
N PRO A 76 -6.82 -2.72 -12.33
CA PRO A 76 -7.21 -1.43 -12.90
C PRO A 76 -6.40 -1.09 -14.15
N ASP A 77 -7.10 -0.70 -15.21
CA ASP A 77 -6.51 0.02 -16.32
C ASP A 77 -6.21 1.46 -15.86
N GLY A 78 -4.96 1.77 -15.48
CA GLY A 78 -4.58 3.15 -15.14
C GLY A 78 -3.38 3.33 -14.22
N GLN A 79 -3.28 4.53 -13.66
CA GLN A 79 -2.20 4.95 -12.77
C GLN A 79 -2.27 4.26 -11.40
N LEU A 80 -1.10 3.98 -10.83
CA LEU A 80 -0.90 3.39 -9.51
C LEU A 80 -1.00 4.46 -8.43
N LEU A 81 -1.66 4.16 -7.31
CA LEU A 81 -1.64 5.03 -6.14
C LEU A 81 -0.29 4.86 -5.41
N LEU A 82 0.45 5.95 -5.21
CA LEU A 82 1.62 5.98 -4.36
C LEU A 82 1.23 6.27 -2.91
N VAL A 83 0.42 7.30 -2.69
CA VAL A 83 -0.05 7.69 -1.36
C VAL A 83 -1.39 8.41 -1.45
N GLN A 84 -2.25 8.14 -0.48
CA GLN A 84 -3.45 8.91 -0.19
C GLN A 84 -3.35 9.43 1.25
N ILE A 85 -3.64 10.71 1.42
CA ILE A 85 -3.65 11.38 2.73
C ILE A 85 -5.02 12.02 2.90
N ASP A 86 -5.70 11.60 3.96
CA ASP A 86 -7.01 12.11 4.32
C ASP A 86 -6.92 13.36 5.20
N THR A 87 -7.99 14.13 5.25
CA THR A 87 -8.11 15.17 6.26
C THR A 87 -8.13 14.51 7.64
N ASP A 88 -7.24 14.96 8.51
CA ASP A 88 -7.04 14.38 9.83
C ASP A 88 -6.83 15.52 10.85
N GLY A 89 -7.93 15.89 11.50
CA GLY A 89 -7.93 16.92 12.53
C GLY A 89 -7.07 16.58 13.75
N GLY A 90 -6.86 15.29 14.04
CA GLY A 90 -6.01 14.84 15.14
C GLY A 90 -4.53 15.12 14.89
N ASN A 91 -4.11 15.05 13.64
CA ASN A 91 -2.73 15.33 13.21
C ASN A 91 -2.55 16.71 12.55
N GLY A 92 -3.61 17.53 12.49
CA GLY A 92 -3.56 18.88 11.91
C GLY A 92 -3.41 18.89 10.39
N ILE A 93 -3.84 17.83 9.72
CA ILE A 93 -3.82 17.69 8.25
C ILE A 93 -5.21 18.07 7.73
N GLY A 94 -5.28 18.86 6.67
CA GLY A 94 -6.55 19.20 6.04
C GLY A 94 -6.37 19.63 4.59
N PHE A 95 -7.33 19.23 3.76
CA PHE A 95 -7.36 19.56 2.34
C PHE A 95 -8.71 20.19 1.99
N GLY A 96 -8.76 21.50 1.81
CA GLY A 96 -10.02 22.21 1.50
C GLY A 96 -11.12 21.96 2.54
N ASP A 97 -12.32 21.64 2.08
CA ASP A 97 -13.47 21.28 2.91
C ASP A 97 -13.53 19.75 3.14
N MET A 98 -12.77 19.27 4.14
CA MET A 98 -12.70 17.84 4.51
C MET A 98 -12.34 16.92 3.35
N GLY A 99 -11.36 17.35 2.55
CA GLY A 99 -10.92 16.68 1.34
C GLY A 99 -9.78 15.68 1.55
N MET A 100 -9.28 15.15 0.44
CA MET A 100 -8.20 14.17 0.38
C MET A 100 -7.13 14.61 -0.64
N LEU A 101 -5.89 14.23 -0.37
CA LEU A 101 -4.77 14.29 -1.30
C LEU A 101 -4.45 12.90 -1.81
N TYR A 102 -4.19 12.80 -3.10
CA TYR A 102 -3.74 11.59 -3.76
C TYR A 102 -2.47 11.87 -4.57
N CYS A 103 -1.61 10.87 -4.68
CA CYS A 103 -0.44 10.89 -5.53
C CYS A 103 -0.40 9.62 -6.36
N PHE A 104 -0.39 9.76 -7.68
CA PHE A 104 -0.43 8.66 -8.62
C PHE A 104 0.81 8.63 -9.52
N ILE A 105 1.11 7.48 -10.08
CA ILE A 105 2.20 7.31 -11.05
C ILE A 105 1.83 6.24 -12.07
N ASP A 106 2.27 6.40 -13.31
CA ASP A 106 2.15 5.33 -14.30
C ASP A 106 3.04 4.13 -13.92
N PRO A 107 2.60 2.88 -14.14
CA PRO A 107 3.38 1.69 -13.77
C PRO A 107 4.78 1.65 -14.39
N GLU A 108 4.90 2.16 -15.62
CA GLU A 108 6.14 2.19 -16.40
C GLU A 108 7.18 3.13 -15.78
N ASP A 109 6.75 4.30 -15.30
CA ASP A 109 7.61 5.27 -14.63
C ASP A 109 8.03 4.78 -13.25
N LEU A 110 7.12 4.12 -12.51
CA LEU A 110 7.47 3.47 -11.25
C LEU A 110 8.52 2.37 -11.46
N ALA A 111 8.36 1.54 -12.49
CA ALA A 111 9.34 0.52 -12.85
C ALA A 111 10.70 1.12 -13.26
N ALA A 112 10.70 2.28 -13.91
CA ALA A 112 11.90 3.05 -14.23
C ALA A 112 12.50 3.80 -13.02
N SER A 113 11.84 3.75 -11.85
CA SER A 113 12.18 4.56 -10.67
C SER A 113 12.14 6.07 -10.91
N ASP A 114 11.37 6.53 -11.90
CA ASP A 114 11.18 7.95 -12.19
C ASP A 114 10.03 8.53 -11.37
N LEU A 115 10.28 8.74 -10.08
CA LEU A 115 9.29 9.31 -9.16
C LEU A 115 8.94 10.77 -9.48
N ALA A 116 9.69 11.45 -10.36
CA ALA A 116 9.37 12.81 -10.77
C ALA A 116 8.16 12.86 -11.71
N ALA A 117 7.79 11.73 -12.32
CA ALA A 117 6.58 11.59 -13.14
C ALA A 117 5.30 11.49 -12.30
N ALA A 118 5.40 11.35 -10.98
CA ALA A 118 4.24 11.24 -10.12
C ALA A 118 3.38 12.52 -10.13
N VAL A 119 2.06 12.33 -10.18
CA VAL A 119 1.07 13.41 -10.23
C VAL A 119 0.31 13.45 -8.91
N ALA A 120 0.39 14.59 -8.22
CA ALA A 120 -0.38 14.85 -7.02
C ALA A 120 -1.62 15.70 -7.35
N TYR A 121 -2.77 15.33 -6.81
CA TYR A 121 -3.97 16.15 -6.83
C TYR A 121 -4.76 15.99 -5.52
N SER A 122 -5.58 17.00 -5.23
CA SER A 122 -6.46 16.98 -4.07
C SER A 122 -7.89 17.30 -4.47
N GLU A 123 -8.84 16.64 -3.83
CA GLU A 123 -10.27 16.88 -3.97
C GLU A 123 -10.86 17.29 -2.62
N SER A 124 -11.93 18.07 -2.62
CA SER A 124 -12.74 18.36 -1.44
C SER A 124 -14.21 18.38 -1.83
N HIS A 125 -15.12 18.28 -0.85
CA HIS A 125 -16.56 18.40 -1.10
C HIS A 125 -16.96 19.76 -1.71
#